data_AF-A0A7J7JCJ1-F1
#
_entry.id   AF-A0A7J7JCJ1-F1
#
_cell.length_a   1.000
_cell.length_b   1.000
_cell.length_c   1.000
_cell.angle_alpha   90.00
_cell.angle_beta   90.00
_cell.angle_gamma   90.00
#
_symmetry.space_group_name_H-M   'P 1'
#
loop_
_entity.id
_entity.type
_entity.pdbx_description
1 polymer ?
#
loop_
_entity_poly.entity_id
_entity_poly.type
_entity_poly.pdbx_seq_one_letter_code
_entity_poly.pdbx_strand_id
1 'polypeptide(L)'
;MASTTSSDKYLVQFHEFTEDSDLHGIKQLTRVQNGWFRRVVWGAMVFSSLGVLIYTTINQIIYFFNYEHSTKYDINFVHQLAITICNANKHRRSSLTFKDIVIMGPHLGLTDYNMTLQHPELYPPDWYNETFLQTNWTEIKPLYNGL
;
A
#
# COMPACT_ATOMS: atom_id res chain seq x y z
N MET A 1 -74.97 -17.33 -6.26
CA MET A 1 -73.58 -17.28 -6.76
C MET A 1 -73.20 -15.81 -6.88
N ALA A 2 -72.47 -15.26 -5.92
CA ALA A 2 -72.00 -13.88 -6.00
C ALA A 2 -70.75 -13.83 -6.90
N SER A 3 -70.75 -13.01 -7.95
CA SER A 3 -69.56 -12.80 -8.78
C SER A 3 -68.55 -11.96 -8.01
N THR A 4 -67.47 -12.57 -7.55
CA THR A 4 -66.33 -11.86 -6.97
C THR A 4 -65.69 -10.98 -8.04
N THR A 5 -65.47 -9.71 -7.74
CA THR A 5 -64.86 -8.76 -8.68
C THR A 5 -63.36 -9.06 -8.84
N SER A 6 -62.74 -8.61 -9.93
CA SER A 6 -61.30 -8.83 -10.17
C SER A 6 -60.43 -8.32 -9.01
N SER A 7 -60.79 -7.19 -8.40
CA SER A 7 -60.12 -6.65 -7.21
C SER A 7 -60.20 -7.56 -5.99
N ASP A 8 -61.35 -8.22 -5.77
CA ASP A 8 -61.52 -9.13 -4.63
C ASP A 8 -60.58 -10.34 -4.74
N LYS A 9 -60.30 -10.81 -5.96
CA LYS A 9 -59.32 -11.89 -6.19
C LYS A 9 -57.90 -11.49 -5.80
N TYR A 10 -57.46 -10.28 -6.16
CA TYR A 10 -56.11 -9.81 -5.82
C TYR A 10 -55.92 -9.62 -4.32
N LEU A 11 -56.95 -9.14 -3.61
CA LEU A 11 -56.89 -8.97 -2.16
C LEU A 11 -56.77 -10.32 -1.43
N VAL A 12 -57.51 -11.33 -1.90
CA VAL A 12 -57.41 -12.70 -1.35
C VAL A 12 -56.03 -13.29 -1.61
N GLN A 13 -55.50 -13.18 -2.83
CA GLN A 13 -54.15 -13.66 -3.18
C GLN A 13 -53.06 -12.96 -2.36
N PHE A 14 -53.18 -11.65 -2.17
CA PHE A 14 -52.22 -10.89 -1.37
C PHE A 14 -52.26 -11.31 0.09
N HIS A 15 -53.45 -11.53 0.66
CA HIS A 15 -53.58 -12.00 2.04
C HIS A 15 -52.94 -13.38 2.22
N GLU A 16 -53.21 -14.32 1.32
CA GLU A 16 -52.62 -15.67 1.32
C GLU A 16 -51.09 -15.61 1.25
N PHE A 17 -50.54 -14.81 0.33
CA PHE A 17 -49.09 -14.57 0.23
C PHE A 17 -48.49 -14.03 1.54
N THR A 18 -49.16 -13.07 2.20
CA THR A 18 -48.62 -12.49 3.44
C THR A 18 -48.68 -13.43 4.64
N GLU A 19 -49.55 -14.44 4.64
CA GLU A 19 -49.58 -15.47 5.68
C GLU A 19 -48.51 -16.53 5.49
N ASP A 20 -48.24 -16.92 4.24
CA ASP A 20 -47.26 -17.95 3.89
C ASP A 20 -45.81 -17.43 3.78
N SER A 21 -45.59 -16.12 3.82
CA SER A 21 -44.26 -15.52 3.69
C SER A 21 -43.50 -15.48 5.03
N ASP A 22 -42.19 -15.78 4.97
CA ASP A 22 -41.25 -15.59 6.08
C ASP A 22 -40.88 -14.11 6.34
N LEU A 23 -41.45 -13.17 5.58
CA LEU A 23 -41.27 -11.74 5.79
C LEU A 23 -41.92 -11.30 7.11
N HIS A 24 -41.08 -11.13 8.12
CA HIS A 24 -41.51 -10.71 9.44
C HIS A 24 -42.18 -9.32 9.38
N GLY A 25 -43.38 -9.21 9.95
CA GLY A 25 -44.14 -7.96 10.03
C GLY A 25 -45.16 -7.75 8.92
N ILE A 26 -45.04 -8.40 7.74
CA ILE A 26 -45.99 -8.20 6.63
C ILE A 26 -47.36 -8.79 6.93
N LYS A 27 -47.41 -9.97 7.58
CA LYS A 27 -48.64 -10.61 8.08
C LYS A 27 -49.44 -9.73 9.04
N GLN A 28 -48.76 -8.85 9.76
CA GLN A 28 -49.40 -8.01 10.77
C GLN A 28 -50.11 -6.79 10.13
N LEU A 29 -49.78 -6.48 8.88
CA LEU A 29 -50.43 -5.45 8.06
C LEU A 29 -51.75 -5.93 7.47
N THR A 30 -51.80 -7.20 7.04
CA THR A 30 -52.94 -7.81 6.34
C THR A 30 -53.93 -8.49 7.26
N ARG A 31 -53.53 -8.85 8.48
CA ARG A 31 -54.39 -9.52 9.46
C ARG A 31 -55.70 -8.76 9.72
N VAL A 32 -56.81 -9.41 9.41
CA VAL A 32 -58.17 -8.85 9.47
C VAL A 32 -58.54 -8.35 10.88
N GLN A 33 -58.02 -8.99 11.93
CA GLN A 33 -58.28 -8.64 13.34
C GLN A 33 -57.64 -7.32 13.81
N ASN A 34 -56.76 -6.70 13.00
CA ASN A 34 -56.10 -5.45 13.37
C ASN A 34 -56.87 -4.23 12.87
N GLY A 35 -57.24 -3.33 13.79
CA GLY A 35 -57.75 -2.00 13.45
C GLY A 35 -56.74 -1.15 12.68
N TRP A 36 -57.21 -0.10 12.01
CA TRP A 36 -56.42 0.72 11.09
C TRP A 36 -55.17 1.33 11.74
N PHE A 37 -55.27 1.83 12.98
CA PHE A 37 -54.14 2.38 13.75
C PHE A 37 -53.00 1.38 13.92
N ARG A 38 -53.35 0.14 14.29
CA ARG A 38 -52.37 -0.93 14.49
C ARG A 38 -51.66 -1.23 13.17
N ARG A 39 -52.38 -1.26 12.05
CA ARG A 39 -51.78 -1.46 10.71
C ARG A 39 -50.79 -0.35 10.35
N VAL A 40 -51.13 0.91 10.64
CA VAL A 40 -50.23 2.05 10.40
C VAL A 40 -48.95 1.92 11.24
N VAL A 41 -49.06 1.60 12.53
CA VAL A 41 -47.90 1.40 13.42
C VAL A 41 -46.99 0.28 12.90
N TRP A 42 -47.58 -0.87 12.52
CA TRP A 42 -46.80 -1.97 11.95
C TRP A 42 -46.17 -1.62 10.60
N GLY A 43 -46.86 -0.84 9.78
CA GLY A 43 -46.32 -0.35 8.51
C GLY A 43 -45.11 0.54 8.73
N ALA A 44 -45.23 1.50 9.65
CA ALA A 44 -44.13 2.38 10.03
C ALA A 44 -42.92 1.59 10.55
N MET A 45 -43.14 0.56 11.39
CA MET A 45 -42.06 -0.30 11.88
C MET A 45 -41.38 -1.08 10.75
N VAL A 46 -42.16 -1.67 9.83
CA VAL A 46 -41.62 -2.43 8.68
C VAL A 46 -40.80 -1.50 7.78
N PHE A 47 -41.34 -0.34 7.39
CA PHE A 47 -40.61 0.63 6.57
C PHE A 47 -39.35 1.17 7.27
N SER A 48 -39.43 1.42 8.58
CA SER A 48 -38.27 1.84 9.36
C SER A 48 -37.17 0.76 9.38
N SER A 49 -37.55 -0.51 9.64
CA SER A 49 -36.60 -1.62 9.62
C SER A 49 -35.95 -1.82 8.24
N LEU A 50 -36.74 -1.67 7.17
CA LEU A 50 -36.24 -1.75 5.79
C LEU A 50 -35.27 -0.61 5.49
N GLY A 51 -35.58 0.62 5.92
CA GLY A 51 -34.70 1.77 5.78
C GLY A 51 -33.36 1.58 6.50
N VAL A 52 -33.39 1.10 7.76
CA VAL A 52 -32.18 0.79 8.53
C VAL A 52 -31.37 -0.30 7.83
N LEU A 53 -32.02 -1.40 7.40
CA LEU A 53 -31.37 -2.49 6.69
C LEU A 53 -30.65 -2.02 5.42
N ILE A 54 -31.33 -1.21 4.60
CA ILE A 54 -30.75 -0.65 3.37
C ILE A 54 -29.56 0.25 3.72
N TYR A 55 -29.72 1.16 4.68
CA TYR A 55 -28.67 2.08 5.10
C TYR A 55 -27.41 1.34 5.60
N THR A 56 -27.57 0.36 6.49
CA THR A 56 -26.45 -0.43 7.00
C THR A 56 -25.80 -1.27 5.91
N THR A 57 -26.59 -1.82 4.99
CA THR A 57 -26.06 -2.62 3.87
C THR A 57 -25.22 -1.76 2.93
N ILE A 58 -25.69 -0.57 2.57
CA ILE A 58 -24.93 0.38 1.75
C ILE A 58 -23.62 0.75 2.44
N ASN A 59 -23.67 1.10 3.72
CA ASN A 59 -22.46 1.44 4.48
C ASN A 59 -21.46 0.27 4.53
N GLN A 60 -21.94 -0.96 4.71
CA GLN A 60 -21.09 -2.14 4.72
C GLN A 60 -20.46 -2.42 3.34
N ILE A 61 -21.22 -2.20 2.26
CA ILE A 61 -20.70 -2.30 0.89
C ILE A 61 -19.62 -1.25 0.65
N ILE A 62 -19.85 0.01 1.03
CA ILE A 62 -18.85 1.08 0.92
C ILE A 62 -17.60 0.73 1.72
N TYR A 63 -17.76 0.30 2.97
CA TYR A 63 -16.65 -0.12 3.83
C TYR A 63 -15.85 -1.27 3.20
N PHE A 64 -16.53 -2.27 2.62
CA PHE A 64 -15.86 -3.37 1.91
C PHE A 64 -15.00 -2.86 0.74
N PHE A 65 -15.50 -1.89 -0.03
CA PHE A 65 -14.76 -1.30 -1.15
C PHE A 65 -13.72 -0.25 -0.77
N ASN A 66 -13.67 0.19 0.49
CA ASN A 66 -12.59 1.03 0.99
C ASN A 66 -11.29 0.24 1.25
N TYR A 67 -11.33 -1.10 1.17
CA TYR A 67 -10.17 -1.98 1.34
C TYR A 67 -9.33 -1.65 2.58
N GLU A 68 -10.01 -1.30 3.69
CA GLU A 68 -9.34 -0.99 4.94
C GLU A 68 -8.62 -2.25 5.46
N HIS A 69 -7.32 -2.12 5.69
CA HIS A 69 -6.49 -3.20 6.23
C HIS A 69 -6.05 -2.83 7.65
N SER A 70 -6.21 -3.77 8.58
CA SER A 70 -5.62 -3.67 9.92
C SER A 70 -4.42 -4.59 9.97
N THR A 71 -3.24 -4.03 10.23
CA THR A 71 -2.03 -4.81 10.45
C THR A 71 -2.01 -5.31 11.90
N LYS A 72 -1.93 -6.63 12.07
CA LYS A 72 -1.67 -7.23 13.38
C LYS A 72 -0.17 -7.40 13.53
N TYR A 73 0.41 -6.74 14.53
CA TYR A 73 1.83 -6.87 14.86
C TYR A 73 1.99 -7.91 15.96
N ASP A 74 2.90 -8.87 15.72
CA ASP A 74 3.31 -9.85 16.71
C ASP A 74 4.84 -9.86 16.77
N ILE A 75 5.40 -10.04 17.97
CA ILE A 75 6.84 -9.96 18.22
C ILE A 75 7.41 -11.37 18.18
N ASN A 76 7.97 -11.74 17.02
CA ASN A 76 8.68 -13.00 16.85
C ASN A 76 10.19 -12.77 16.94
N PHE A 77 10.85 -13.44 17.89
CA PHE A 77 12.30 -13.41 18.03
C PHE A 77 12.93 -14.37 17.01
N VAL A 78 13.53 -13.80 15.97
CA VAL A 78 14.30 -14.56 14.97
C VAL A 78 15.69 -14.85 15.54
N HIS A 79 16.11 -16.12 15.47
CA HIS A 79 17.34 -16.60 16.12
C HIS A 79 18.62 -16.24 15.35
N GLN A 80 18.53 -15.86 14.08
CA GLN A 80 19.71 -15.60 13.26
C GLN A 80 19.42 -14.50 12.24
N LEU A 81 20.18 -13.40 12.35
CA LEU A 81 20.13 -12.26 11.45
C LEU A 81 21.35 -12.32 10.53
N ALA A 82 21.18 -11.93 9.27
CA ALA A 82 22.31 -11.72 8.38
C ALA A 82 23.09 -10.50 8.86
N ILE A 83 24.31 -10.72 9.37
CA ILE A 83 25.22 -9.64 9.76
C ILE A 83 26.13 -9.36 8.56
N THR A 84 26.01 -8.19 7.96
CA THR A 84 26.90 -7.74 6.89
C THR A 84 28.01 -6.88 7.47
N ILE A 85 29.25 -7.36 7.39
CA ILE A 85 30.45 -6.61 7.80
C ILE A 85 31.19 -6.18 6.55
N CYS A 86 31.39 -4.87 6.41
CA CYS A 86 32.19 -4.28 5.33
C CYS A 86 33.42 -3.61 5.91
N ASN A 87 34.54 -3.71 5.19
CA ASN A 87 35.72 -2.90 5.49
C ASN A 87 35.39 -1.43 5.16
N ALA A 88 35.73 -0.51 6.06
CA ALA A 88 35.58 0.93 5.82
C ALA A 88 36.51 1.42 4.68
N ASN A 89 37.59 0.68 4.40
CA ASN A 89 38.44 0.94 3.25
C ASN A 89 37.67 0.63 1.97
N LYS A 90 37.30 1.70 1.25
CA LYS A 90 36.53 1.63 0.00
C LYS A 90 37.26 0.85 -1.10
N HIS A 91 38.59 0.91 -1.12
CA HIS A 91 39.42 0.25 -2.12
C HIS A 91 40.75 -0.19 -1.50
N ARG A 92 41.34 -1.22 -2.10
CA ARG A 92 42.66 -1.72 -1.72
C ARG A 92 43.71 -1.07 -2.61
N ARG A 93 44.71 -0.40 -2.01
CA ARG A 93 45.82 0.25 -2.74
C ARG A 93 46.50 -0.68 -3.75
N SER A 94 46.80 -1.92 -3.38
CA SER A 94 47.50 -2.87 -4.26
C SER A 94 46.68 -3.35 -5.45
N SER A 95 45.38 -3.05 -5.49
CA SER A 95 44.48 -3.41 -6.59
C SER A 95 44.18 -2.21 -7.50
N LEU A 96 44.63 -1.00 -7.13
CA LEU A 96 44.52 0.18 -7.98
C LEU A 96 45.67 0.20 -8.99
N THR A 97 45.33 0.24 -10.27
CA THR A 97 46.31 0.44 -11.34
C THR A 97 46.46 1.92 -11.65
N PHE A 98 47.56 2.29 -12.33
CA PHE A 98 47.78 3.67 -12.78
C PHE A 98 46.62 4.19 -13.66
N LYS A 99 46.07 3.33 -14.52
CA LYS A 99 44.91 3.64 -15.35
C LYS A 99 43.66 3.95 -14.51
N ASP A 100 43.44 3.21 -13.42
CA ASP A 100 42.31 3.46 -12.52
C ASP A 100 42.45 4.81 -11.80
N ILE A 101 43.67 5.21 -11.44
CA ILE A 101 43.96 6.51 -10.84
C ILE A 101 43.70 7.64 -11.84
N VAL A 102 44.14 7.51 -13.09
CA VAL A 102 43.93 8.53 -14.13
C VAL A 102 42.45 8.73 -14.45
N ILE A 103 41.65 7.65 -14.48
CA ILE A 103 40.25 7.71 -14.90
C ILE A 103 39.32 7.99 -13.71
N MET A 104 39.52 7.28 -12.61
CA MET A 104 38.61 7.29 -11.45
C MET A 104 39.19 8.03 -10.25
N GLY A 105 40.42 8.54 -10.31
CA GLY A 105 41.07 9.27 -9.22
C GLY A 105 40.20 10.38 -8.60
N PRO A 106 39.58 11.26 -9.41
CA PRO A 106 38.66 12.27 -8.90
C PRO A 106 37.41 11.70 -8.22
N HIS A 107 36.85 10.63 -8.78
CA HIS A 107 35.65 9.97 -8.24
C HIS A 107 35.94 9.14 -6.98
N LEU A 108 37.17 8.66 -6.84
CA LEU A 108 37.65 7.90 -5.68
C LEU A 108 38.13 8.81 -4.54
N GLY A 109 38.22 10.13 -4.78
CA GLY A 109 38.77 11.10 -3.83
C GLY A 109 40.28 10.98 -3.64
N LEU A 110 40.98 10.38 -4.62
CA LEU A 110 42.43 10.25 -4.63
C LEU A 110 43.07 11.52 -5.18
N THR A 111 42.51 12.07 -6.26
CA THR A 111 43.05 13.25 -6.94
C THR A 111 41.98 14.32 -7.13
N ASP A 112 42.38 15.57 -7.32
CA ASP A 112 41.52 16.62 -7.84
C ASP A 112 41.35 16.49 -9.38
N TYR A 113 40.47 17.29 -9.98
CA TYR A 113 40.28 17.36 -11.44
C TYR A 113 41.54 17.81 -12.19
N ASN A 114 42.46 18.49 -11.50
CA ASN A 114 43.77 18.86 -12.03
C ASN A 114 44.83 17.76 -11.87
N MET A 115 44.42 16.53 -11.53
CA MET A 115 45.30 15.36 -11.33
C MET A 115 46.35 15.55 -10.21
N THR A 116 46.04 16.41 -9.24
CA THR A 116 46.84 16.60 -8.02
C THR A 116 46.33 15.66 -6.93
N LEU A 117 47.23 14.98 -6.20
CA LEU A 117 46.84 14.08 -5.12
C LEU A 117 46.22 14.87 -3.96
N GLN A 118 45.05 14.43 -3.49
CA GLN A 118 44.40 14.97 -2.30
C GLN A 118 44.93 14.25 -1.06
N HIS A 119 45.19 15.00 0.01
CA HIS A 119 45.73 14.48 1.28
C HIS A 119 46.97 13.57 1.14
N PRO A 120 48.10 14.06 0.60
CA PRO A 120 49.33 13.27 0.46
C PRO A 120 49.81 12.63 1.76
N GLU A 121 49.51 13.24 2.91
CA GLU A 121 49.84 12.75 4.25
C GLU A 121 49.19 11.40 4.60
N LEU A 122 48.13 11.01 3.90
CA LEU A 122 47.43 9.74 4.13
C LEU A 122 48.06 8.57 3.36
N TYR A 123 49.04 8.83 2.48
CA TYR A 123 49.64 7.83 1.62
C TYR A 123 51.13 7.62 1.93
N PRO A 124 51.63 6.38 1.78
CA PRO A 124 53.06 6.10 1.88
C PRO A 124 53.87 6.93 0.84
N PRO A 125 55.01 7.53 1.25
CA PRO A 125 55.77 8.45 0.40
C PRO A 125 56.46 7.75 -0.78
N ASP A 126 56.79 6.46 -0.64
CA ASP A 126 57.29 5.60 -1.72
C ASP A 126 56.29 5.53 -2.88
N TRP A 127 55.02 5.25 -2.57
CA TRP A 127 53.97 5.14 -3.58
C TRP A 127 53.70 6.45 -4.31
N TYR A 128 53.66 7.57 -3.58
CA TYR A 128 53.50 8.89 -4.16
C TYR A 128 54.66 9.23 -5.11
N ASN A 129 55.89 8.99 -4.69
CA ASN A 129 57.07 9.31 -5.48
C ASN A 129 57.18 8.45 -6.73
N GLU A 130 56.82 7.16 -6.64
CA GLU A 130 56.86 6.24 -7.78
C GLU A 130 55.72 6.49 -8.78
N THR A 131 54.51 6.75 -8.28
CA THR A 131 53.32 6.81 -9.14
C THR A 131 53.02 8.23 -9.64
N PHE A 132 53.21 9.25 -8.80
CA PHE A 132 52.79 10.62 -9.10
C PHE A 132 53.93 11.51 -9.56
N LEU A 133 55.11 11.44 -8.95
CA LEU A 133 56.23 12.32 -9.32
C LEU A 133 56.93 11.89 -10.61
N GLN A 134 56.92 10.60 -10.95
CA GLN A 134 57.53 10.09 -12.19
C GLN A 134 56.62 10.28 -13.41
N THR A 135 55.35 10.61 -13.19
CA THR A 135 54.34 10.72 -14.25
C THR A 135 54.29 12.15 -14.79
N ASN A 136 54.36 12.30 -16.12
CA ASN A 136 54.11 13.57 -16.77
C ASN A 136 52.59 13.80 -16.98
N TRP A 137 51.95 14.39 -15.97
CA TRP A 137 50.51 14.65 -15.98
C TRP A 137 50.05 15.63 -17.07
N THR A 138 50.96 16.40 -17.68
CA THR A 138 50.60 17.35 -18.75
C THR A 138 50.33 16.66 -20.10
N GLU A 139 50.85 15.46 -20.29
CA GLU A 139 50.69 14.68 -21.53
C GLU A 139 49.44 13.80 -21.50
N ILE A 140 48.96 13.47 -20.29
CA ILE A 140 47.82 12.60 -20.07
C ILE A 140 46.55 13.43 -20.18
N LYS A 141 45.81 13.24 -21.28
CA LYS A 141 44.48 13.84 -21.41
C LYS A 141 43.51 13.12 -20.47
N PRO A 142 42.85 13.83 -19.53
CA PRO A 142 41.77 13.23 -18.77
C PRO A 142 40.67 12.80 -19.76
N LEU A 143 40.15 11.58 -19.61
CA LEU A 143 39.03 11.11 -20.45
C LEU A 143 37.74 11.92 -20.21
N TYR A 144 37.71 12.68 -19.12
CA TYR A 144 36.66 13.63 -18.79
C TYR A 144 37.20 15.05 -19.01
N ASN A 145 37.01 15.60 -20.21
CA ASN A 145 37.07 17.03 -20.42
C ASN A 145 35.85 17.62 -19.73
N GLY A 146 36.05 18.38 -18.65
CA GLY A 146 34.99 18.92 -17.82
C GLY A 146 33.81 19.49 -18.61
N LEU A 147 32.61 19.19 -18.13
CA LEU A 147 31.58 20.22 -18.03
C LEU A 147 32.08 21.35 -17.13
#